data_AF-A0A2A6LY18-F1
#
_entry.id   AF-A0A2A6LY18-F1
#
_cell.length_a   1.000
_cell.length_b   1.000
_cell.length_c   1.000
_cell.angle_alpha   90.00
_cell.angle_beta   90.00
_cell.angle_gamma   90.00
#
_symmetry.space_group_name_H-M   'P 1'
#
loop_
_entity.id
_entity.type
_entity.pdbx_description
1 polymer ?
#
loop_
_entity_poly.entity_id
_entity_poly.type
_entity_poly.pdbx_seq_one_letter_code
_entity_poly.pdbx_strand_id
1 'polypeptide(L)'
;MSKIEVKALEWTPWTGSAAYSYSPIGDYSVDRDEDEDMASTPYVAWGQDDNLCHHATLEAAKAAAQSDFDARIRSALVERKAEPVAWRWRLRGAQVWIYDPSSEWLDKHCADQGVEIEPLYSTLPAVPTPTPAMIEAAWQAYQDCPVDLCGDHDEEQKKSVVAALCAAFSASPSPVDSRDALETERARLWRENRELRASLDVEKAVADCALREKEALVKALETFGSHLALTGTPQQIDRWNETVGAALAAKEQQP
;
A
#
# COMPACT_ATOMS: atom_id res chain seq x y z
N MET A 1 -15.83 -13.89 22.46
CA MET A 1 -15.73 -13.33 21.09
C MET A 1 -16.95 -13.80 20.32
N SER A 2 -17.80 -12.88 19.88
CA SER A 2 -18.96 -13.23 19.06
C SER A 2 -18.48 -13.82 17.74
N LYS A 3 -19.07 -14.95 17.32
CA LYS A 3 -18.78 -15.56 16.02
C LYS A 3 -19.32 -14.62 14.95
N ILE A 4 -18.44 -14.04 14.14
CA ILE A 4 -18.84 -13.22 13.00
C ILE A 4 -19.28 -14.18 11.88
N GLU A 5 -20.53 -14.07 11.45
CA GLU A 5 -21.05 -14.82 10.32
C GLU A 5 -20.85 -13.99 9.05
N VAL A 6 -20.04 -14.51 8.12
CA VAL A 6 -19.82 -13.91 6.80
C VAL A 6 -20.90 -14.44 5.86
N LYS A 7 -21.58 -13.53 5.14
CA LYS A 7 -22.61 -13.90 4.16
C LYS A 7 -21.96 -14.58 2.96
N ALA A 8 -22.59 -15.65 2.46
CA ALA A 8 -22.14 -16.30 1.23
C ALA A 8 -22.25 -15.35 0.01
N LEU A 9 -21.33 -15.50 -0.94
CA LEU A 9 -21.33 -14.84 -2.23
C LEU A 9 -22.58 -15.23 -3.03
N GLU A 10 -23.24 -14.23 -3.60
CA GLU A 10 -24.39 -14.42 -4.47
C GLU A 10 -23.90 -14.48 -5.92
N TRP A 11 -24.02 -15.66 -6.53
CA TRP A 11 -23.52 -15.91 -7.87
C TRP A 11 -24.59 -15.68 -8.93
N THR A 12 -24.22 -15.09 -10.06
CA THR A 12 -25.05 -15.09 -11.27
C THR A 12 -25.23 -16.53 -11.78
N PRO A 13 -26.33 -16.83 -12.50
CA PRO A 13 -26.47 -18.10 -13.19
C PRO A 13 -25.27 -18.36 -14.12
N TRP A 14 -24.82 -19.62 -14.16
CA TRP A 14 -23.73 -20.03 -15.04
C TRP A 14 -24.14 -19.88 -16.52
N THR A 15 -23.35 -19.16 -17.30
CA THR A 15 -23.66 -18.86 -18.72
C THR A 15 -23.06 -19.87 -19.71
N GLY A 16 -22.26 -20.82 -19.23
CA GLY A 16 -21.50 -21.76 -20.06
C GLY A 16 -19.99 -21.49 -20.02
N SER A 17 -19.60 -20.23 -19.85
CA SER A 17 -18.19 -19.80 -19.75
C SER A 17 -17.84 -19.18 -18.41
N ALA A 18 -18.80 -18.54 -17.71
CA ALA A 18 -18.50 -17.83 -16.47
C ALA A 18 -19.67 -17.76 -15.49
N ALA A 19 -19.35 -17.51 -14.22
CA ALA A 19 -20.26 -16.97 -13.22
C ALA A 19 -19.57 -15.87 -12.42
N TYR A 20 -20.34 -14.83 -12.03
CA TYR A 20 -19.83 -13.66 -11.34
C TYR A 20 -20.52 -13.50 -9.98
N SER A 21 -19.82 -12.89 -9.03
CA SER A 21 -20.39 -12.41 -7.78
C SER A 21 -19.85 -11.01 -7.48
N TYR A 22 -20.76 -10.08 -7.19
CA TYR A 22 -20.43 -8.69 -6.90
C TYR A 22 -20.56 -8.44 -5.41
N SER A 23 -19.50 -7.92 -4.78
CA SER A 23 -19.50 -7.63 -3.35
C SER A 23 -18.90 -6.25 -3.05
N PRO A 24 -19.20 -5.64 -1.89
CA PRO A 24 -18.61 -4.36 -1.51
C PRO A 24 -17.08 -4.37 -1.37
N ILE A 25 -16.46 -5.55 -1.23
CA ILE A 25 -15.00 -5.71 -1.06
C ILE A 25 -14.32 -6.28 -2.31
N GLY A 26 -15.00 -6.29 -3.45
CA GLY A 26 -14.46 -6.76 -4.71
C GLY A 26 -15.39 -7.70 -5.47
N ASP A 27 -15.08 -7.87 -6.76
CA ASP A 27 -15.79 -8.76 -7.66
C ASP A 27 -15.05 -10.09 -7.75
N TYR A 28 -15.82 -11.17 -7.83
CA TYR A 28 -15.31 -12.53 -8.00
C TYR A 28 -15.87 -13.10 -9.29
N SER A 29 -15.03 -13.81 -10.05
CA SER A 29 -15.49 -14.63 -11.16
C SER A 29 -14.98 -16.05 -11.03
N VAL A 30 -15.76 -16.97 -11.58
CA VAL A 30 -15.27 -18.29 -11.93
C VAL A 30 -15.47 -18.43 -13.42
N ASP A 31 -14.37 -18.67 -14.13
CA ASP A 31 -14.36 -18.80 -15.58
C ASP A 31 -13.99 -20.22 -15.94
N ARG A 32 -14.50 -20.69 -17.08
CA ARG A 32 -14.05 -21.93 -17.69
C ARG A 32 -12.70 -21.66 -18.32
N ASP A 33 -11.71 -22.45 -17.93
CA ASP A 33 -10.41 -22.43 -18.56
C ASP A 33 -10.53 -23.06 -19.95
N GLU A 34 -10.25 -22.26 -20.99
CA GLU A 34 -10.35 -22.68 -22.39
C GLU A 34 -9.00 -23.15 -22.94
N ASP A 35 -7.93 -23.08 -22.15
CA ASP A 35 -6.60 -23.50 -22.56
C ASP A 35 -6.55 -25.04 -22.74
N GLU A 36 -6.04 -25.49 -23.89
CA GLU A 36 -6.08 -26.89 -24.32
C GLU A 36 -5.28 -27.83 -23.39
N ASP A 37 -4.33 -27.31 -22.63
CA ASP A 37 -3.48 -28.05 -21.69
C ASP A 37 -4.08 -28.18 -20.27
N MET A 38 -5.21 -27.53 -19.99
CA MET A 38 -5.81 -27.46 -18.65
C MET A 38 -7.03 -28.37 -18.45
N ALA A 39 -7.13 -29.46 -19.22
CA ALA A 39 -8.26 -30.42 -19.17
C ALA A 39 -8.55 -31.02 -17.78
N SER A 40 -7.56 -31.04 -16.87
CA SER A 40 -7.72 -31.54 -15.49
C SER A 40 -8.23 -30.50 -14.49
N THR A 41 -8.15 -29.22 -14.83
CA THR A 41 -8.57 -28.09 -13.99
C THR A 41 -9.30 -27.03 -14.83
N PRO A 42 -10.46 -27.37 -15.40
CA PRO A 42 -11.11 -26.56 -16.43
C PRO A 42 -11.82 -25.31 -15.87
N TYR A 43 -11.59 -24.94 -14.62
CA TYR A 43 -12.21 -23.77 -13.98
C TYR A 43 -11.14 -22.94 -13.28
N VAL A 44 -11.16 -21.62 -13.47
CA VAL A 44 -10.28 -20.67 -12.79
C VAL A 44 -11.12 -19.79 -11.89
N ALA A 45 -10.72 -19.65 -10.63
CA ALA A 45 -11.33 -18.70 -9.72
C ALA A 45 -10.52 -17.40 -9.70
N TRP A 46 -11.20 -16.28 -9.80
CA TRP A 46 -10.60 -14.95 -9.74
C TRP A 46 -11.19 -14.16 -8.57
N GLY A 47 -10.31 -13.47 -7.85
CA GLY A 47 -10.67 -12.42 -6.89
C GLY A 47 -10.43 -11.03 -7.48
N GLN A 48 -10.53 -10.00 -6.64
CA GLN A 48 -10.40 -8.60 -7.07
C GLN A 48 -9.08 -8.29 -7.80
N ASP A 49 -7.99 -8.92 -7.37
CA ASP A 49 -6.63 -8.56 -7.83
C ASP A 49 -5.79 -9.78 -8.26
N ASP A 50 -6.27 -11.02 -8.06
CA ASP A 50 -5.45 -12.23 -8.20
C ASP A 50 -6.22 -13.40 -8.82
N ASN A 51 -5.48 -14.24 -9.57
CA ASN A 51 -5.88 -15.61 -9.89
C ASN A 51 -5.77 -16.46 -8.61
N LEU A 52 -6.91 -16.92 -8.11
CA LEU A 52 -6.98 -17.66 -6.85
C LEU A 52 -6.51 -19.11 -7.00
N CYS A 53 -6.64 -19.72 -8.19
CA CYS A 53 -6.09 -20.99 -8.67
C CYS A 53 -7.00 -21.62 -9.75
N HIS A 54 -6.50 -22.67 -10.39
CA HIS A 54 -7.29 -23.58 -11.24
C HIS A 54 -7.88 -24.74 -10.42
N HIS A 55 -9.08 -25.19 -10.79
CA HIS A 55 -9.85 -26.18 -10.06
C HIS A 55 -10.53 -27.18 -11.00
N ALA A 56 -10.68 -28.42 -10.53
CA ALA A 56 -11.29 -29.51 -11.30
C ALA A 56 -12.82 -29.35 -11.50
N THR A 57 -13.50 -28.56 -10.66
CA THR A 57 -14.96 -28.39 -10.72
C THR A 57 -15.38 -26.94 -10.44
N LEU A 58 -16.51 -26.53 -11.02
CA LEU A 58 -17.12 -25.22 -10.79
C LEU A 58 -17.37 -24.93 -9.31
N GLU A 59 -17.89 -25.92 -8.57
CA GLU A 59 -18.20 -25.75 -7.15
C GLU A 59 -16.93 -25.62 -6.29
N ALA A 60 -15.84 -26.29 -6.66
CA ALA A 60 -14.54 -26.10 -5.99
C ALA A 60 -13.97 -24.70 -6.23
N ALA A 61 -14.09 -24.17 -7.45
CA ALA A 61 -13.68 -22.80 -7.76
C ALA A 61 -14.53 -21.76 -7.00
N LYS A 62 -15.86 -21.92 -6.95
CA LYS A 62 -16.74 -21.05 -6.14
C LYS A 62 -16.39 -21.12 -4.65
N ALA A 63 -16.08 -22.31 -4.14
CA ALA A 63 -15.67 -22.48 -2.74
C ALA A 63 -14.32 -21.79 -2.44
N ALA A 64 -13.38 -21.81 -3.38
CA ALA A 64 -12.11 -21.09 -3.27
C ALA A 64 -12.35 -19.56 -3.24
N ALA A 65 -13.16 -19.03 -4.15
CA ALA A 65 -13.58 -17.63 -4.15
C ALA A 65 -14.27 -17.23 -2.84
N GLN A 66 -15.19 -18.07 -2.33
CA GLN A 66 -15.82 -17.83 -1.03
C GLN A 66 -14.80 -17.81 0.13
N SER A 67 -13.82 -18.71 0.10
CA SER A 67 -12.79 -18.76 1.13
C SER A 67 -11.90 -17.51 1.13
N ASP A 68 -11.55 -16.98 -0.05
CA ASP A 68 -10.82 -15.71 -0.15
C ASP A 68 -11.66 -14.54 0.37
N PHE A 69 -12.93 -14.47 -0.04
CA PHE A 69 -13.87 -13.47 0.46
C PHE A 69 -13.98 -13.49 2.00
N ASP A 70 -14.18 -14.67 2.58
CA ASP A 70 -14.23 -14.85 4.04
C ASP A 70 -12.92 -14.41 4.71
N ALA A 71 -11.77 -14.73 4.12
CA ALA A 71 -10.47 -14.34 4.64
C ALA A 71 -10.27 -12.83 4.62
N ARG A 72 -10.67 -12.14 3.54
CA ARG A 72 -10.61 -10.67 3.43
C ARG A 72 -11.52 -9.99 4.45
N ILE A 73 -12.76 -10.44 4.59
CA ILE A 73 -13.70 -9.89 5.59
C ILE A 73 -13.15 -10.09 7.00
N ARG A 74 -12.64 -11.28 7.33
CA ARG A 74 -12.05 -11.54 8.65
C ARG A 74 -10.81 -10.70 8.89
N SER A 75 -9.93 -10.55 7.90
CA SER A 75 -8.73 -9.71 7.98
C SER A 75 -9.06 -8.24 8.23
N ALA A 76 -10.14 -7.73 7.62
CA ALA A 76 -10.63 -6.38 7.83
C ALA A 76 -11.26 -6.17 9.23
N LEU A 77 -11.83 -7.23 9.82
CA LEU A 77 -12.49 -7.19 11.12
C LEU A 77 -11.55 -7.49 12.30
N VAL A 78 -10.36 -8.05 12.05
CA VAL A 78 -9.32 -8.11 13.06
C VAL A 78 -8.94 -6.66 13.35
N GLU A 79 -9.31 -6.19 14.54
CA GLU A 79 -8.93 -4.88 15.06
C GLU A 79 -7.40 -4.79 15.04
N ARG A 80 -6.87 -4.16 13.99
CA ARG A 80 -5.45 -3.82 13.94
C ARG A 80 -5.28 -2.71 14.95
N LYS A 81 -4.76 -3.06 16.14
CA LYS A 81 -4.17 -2.05 17.02
C LYS A 81 -3.21 -1.27 16.13
N ALA A 82 -3.45 0.04 15.99
CA ALA A 82 -2.60 0.87 15.16
C ALA A 82 -1.15 0.61 15.57
N GLU A 83 -0.31 0.17 14.62
CA GLU A 83 1.11 0.00 14.89
C GLU A 83 1.78 1.36 14.77
N PRO A 84 2.67 1.72 15.70
CA PRO A 84 3.41 2.97 15.59
C PRO A 84 4.26 2.95 14.33
N VAL A 85 4.07 3.92 13.44
CA VAL A 85 4.86 4.09 12.22
C VAL A 85 6.15 4.86 12.47
N ALA A 86 6.20 5.60 13.58
CA ALA A 86 7.38 6.28 14.05
C ALA A 86 7.29 6.43 15.57
N TRP A 87 8.39 6.86 16.17
CA TRP A 87 8.45 7.24 17.57
C TRP A 87 8.97 8.67 17.63
N ARG A 88 8.59 9.39 18.68
CA ARG A 88 9.19 10.68 19.02
C ARG A 88 9.69 10.67 20.45
N TRP A 89 10.78 11.37 20.68
CA TRP A 89 11.48 11.41 21.96
C TRP A 89 11.62 12.85 22.43
N ARG A 90 11.53 13.08 23.74
CA ARG A 90 11.91 14.35 24.33
C ARG A 90 12.44 14.14 25.73
N LEU A 91 13.22 15.09 26.21
CA LEU A 91 13.55 15.18 27.63
C LEU A 91 12.29 15.52 28.43
N ARG A 92 12.13 14.95 29.63
CA ARG A 92 11.01 15.26 30.52
C ARG A 92 10.91 16.77 30.76
N GLY A 93 9.75 17.35 30.47
CA GLY A 93 9.49 18.79 30.60
C GLY A 93 10.00 19.65 29.44
N ALA A 94 10.71 19.09 28.45
CA ALA A 94 11.08 19.83 27.25
C ALA A 94 9.87 20.01 26.32
N GLN A 95 9.86 21.12 25.57
CA GLN A 95 8.80 21.40 24.60
C GLN A 95 9.07 20.80 23.22
N VAL A 96 10.33 20.48 22.91
CA VAL A 96 10.75 20.05 21.58
C VAL A 96 10.81 18.53 21.51
N TRP A 97 10.15 17.98 20.50
CA TRP A 97 10.22 16.57 20.13
C TRP A 97 11.33 16.33 19.09
N ILE A 98 12.07 15.25 19.28
CA ILE A 98 13.09 14.76 18.36
C ILE A 98 12.56 13.50 17.69
N TYR A 99 12.82 13.40 16.39
CA TYR A 99 12.49 12.25 15.57
C TYR A 99 13.80 11.54 15.23
N ASP A 100 13.83 10.22 15.42
CA ASP A 100 14.96 9.34 15.13
C ASP A 100 16.30 9.80 15.76
N PRO A 101 16.40 9.87 17.10
CA PRO A 101 17.62 10.28 17.78
C PRO A 101 18.72 9.23 17.55
N SER A 102 19.96 9.70 17.40
CA SER A 102 21.11 8.80 17.32
C SER A 102 21.28 7.99 18.62
N SER A 103 21.93 6.83 18.52
CA SER A 103 22.26 6.00 19.69
C SER A 103 23.06 6.80 20.72
N GLU A 104 24.02 7.63 20.28
CA GLU A 104 24.80 8.51 21.17
C GLU A 104 23.92 9.52 21.92
N TRP A 105 22.87 10.03 21.28
CA TRP A 105 21.91 10.92 21.94
C TRP A 105 21.13 10.16 23.01
N LEU A 106 20.64 8.96 22.69
CA LEU A 106 19.91 8.10 23.63
C LEU A 106 20.77 7.72 24.83
N ASP A 107 22.01 7.28 24.63
CA ASP A 107 22.93 6.90 25.71
C ASP A 107 23.20 8.07 26.67
N LYS A 108 23.38 9.28 26.11
CA LYS A 108 23.65 10.48 26.88
C LYS A 108 22.45 10.99 27.70
N HIS A 109 21.21 10.72 27.28
CA HIS A 109 20.02 11.35 27.85
C HIS A 109 19.06 10.37 28.55
N CYS A 110 19.08 9.07 28.20
CA CYS A 110 18.25 8.05 28.84
C CYS A 110 18.67 7.77 30.29
N ALA A 111 19.95 7.89 30.64
CA ALA A 111 20.45 7.52 31.96
C ALA A 111 20.05 8.52 33.07
N ASP A 112 20.07 9.83 32.79
CA ASP A 112 20.09 10.85 33.84
C ASP A 112 18.89 11.81 33.86
N GLN A 113 18.23 12.04 32.72
CA GLN A 113 17.26 13.16 32.59
C GLN A 113 15.79 12.73 32.43
N GLY A 114 15.56 11.42 32.22
CA GLY A 114 14.23 10.88 31.92
C GLY A 114 13.79 11.28 30.51
N VAL A 115 13.72 10.30 29.62
CA VAL A 115 13.22 10.49 28.25
C VAL A 115 11.75 10.07 28.21
N GLU A 116 10.91 10.94 27.67
CA GLU A 116 9.54 10.62 27.29
C GLU A 116 9.53 10.12 25.85
N ILE A 117 8.90 8.96 25.63
CA ILE A 117 8.79 8.31 24.33
C ILE A 117 7.31 8.23 23.99
N GLU A 118 6.94 8.72 22.82
CA GLU A 118 5.55 8.67 22.36
C GLU A 118 5.47 8.01 20.98
N PRO A 119 4.63 6.97 20.82
CA PRO A 119 4.38 6.37 19.52
C PRO A 119 3.60 7.34 18.62
N LEU A 120 3.98 7.39 17.34
CA LEU A 120 3.26 8.09 16.31
C LEU A 120 2.59 7.08 15.39
N TYR A 121 1.30 7.26 15.16
CA TYR A 121 0.49 6.37 14.33
C TYR A 121 0.12 7.08 13.02
N SER A 122 0.14 6.36 11.90
CA SER A 122 -0.28 6.91 10.60
C SER A 122 -1.78 7.21 10.55
N THR A 123 -2.54 6.53 11.40
CA THR A 123 -3.95 6.76 11.70
C THR A 123 -4.08 6.75 13.21
N LEU A 124 -4.72 7.77 13.79
CA LEU A 124 -4.96 7.78 15.23
C LEU A 124 -5.64 6.46 15.61
N PRO A 125 -5.15 5.73 16.63
CA PRO A 125 -5.86 4.57 17.12
C PRO A 125 -7.29 5.03 17.42
N ALA A 126 -8.28 4.24 16.98
CA ALA A 126 -9.67 4.56 17.23
C ALA A 126 -9.80 4.87 18.73
N VAL A 127 -10.02 6.14 19.06
CA VAL A 127 -10.23 6.52 20.45
C VAL A 127 -11.47 5.74 20.85
N PRO A 128 -11.37 4.82 21.85
CA PRO A 128 -12.51 3.98 22.18
C PRO A 128 -13.66 4.91 22.49
N THR A 129 -14.75 4.78 21.73
CA THR A 129 -15.94 5.58 21.93
C THR A 129 -16.32 5.41 23.40
N PRO A 130 -16.36 6.51 24.19
CA PRO A 130 -16.57 6.39 25.62
C PRO A 130 -17.88 5.64 25.87
N THR A 131 -17.78 4.53 26.60
CA THR A 131 -18.97 3.73 26.90
C THR A 131 -19.92 4.54 27.80
N PRO A 132 -21.24 4.26 27.80
CA PRO A 132 -22.16 4.92 28.72
C PRO A 132 -21.70 4.88 30.18
N ALA A 133 -21.06 3.79 30.60
CA ALA A 133 -20.48 3.66 31.94
C ALA A 133 -19.27 4.57 32.19
N MET A 134 -18.43 4.80 31.19
CA MET A 134 -17.31 5.76 31.30
C MET A 134 -17.81 7.20 31.37
N ILE A 135 -18.86 7.51 30.61
CA ILE A 135 -19.51 8.83 30.65
C ILE A 135 -20.14 9.05 32.03
N GLU A 136 -20.88 8.06 32.53
CA GLU A 136 -21.52 8.13 33.86
C GLU A 136 -20.48 8.24 34.98
N ALA A 137 -19.38 7.48 34.90
CA ALA A 137 -18.30 7.57 35.89
C ALA A 137 -17.58 8.92 35.87
N ALA A 138 -17.35 9.50 34.69
CA ALA A 138 -16.78 10.84 34.57
C ALA A 138 -17.74 11.91 35.10
N TRP A 139 -19.04 11.75 34.86
CA TRP A 139 -20.08 12.61 35.41
C TRP A 139 -20.19 12.51 36.93
N GLN A 140 -20.15 11.30 37.48
CA GLN A 140 -20.17 11.08 38.92
C GLN A 140 -18.93 11.64 39.59
N ALA A 141 -17.74 11.48 39.00
CA ALA A 141 -16.51 12.09 39.49
C ALA A 141 -16.57 13.63 39.48
N TYR A 142 -17.26 14.21 38.50
CA TYR A 142 -17.53 15.65 38.47
C TYR A 142 -18.49 16.08 39.59
N GLN A 143 -19.53 15.29 39.87
CA GLN A 143 -20.47 15.56 40.98
C GLN A 143 -19.83 15.40 42.36
N ASP A 144 -18.93 14.43 42.51
CA ASP A 144 -18.25 14.10 43.76
C ASP A 144 -17.04 15.03 44.02
N CYS A 145 -16.70 15.91 43.06
CA CYS A 145 -15.67 16.92 43.25
C CYS A 145 -16.11 17.87 44.39
N PRO A 146 -15.32 17.98 45.49
CA PRO A 146 -15.71 18.78 46.64
C PRO A 146 -15.90 20.24 46.24
N VAL A 147 -17.15 20.72 46.34
CA VAL A 147 -17.61 22.07 45.97
C VAL A 147 -16.74 23.18 46.58
N ASP A 148 -16.07 22.90 47.70
CA ASP A 148 -15.26 23.85 48.46
C ASP A 148 -13.84 24.10 47.88
N LEU A 149 -13.38 23.27 46.91
CA LEU A 149 -12.05 23.43 46.28
C LEU A 149 -12.10 24.04 44.87
N CYS A 150 -13.28 24.06 44.25
CA CYS A 150 -13.53 24.63 42.93
C CYS A 150 -14.65 25.67 43.05
N GLY A 151 -14.30 26.83 43.63
CA GLY A 151 -15.23 27.92 43.92
C GLY A 151 -16.30 28.10 42.83
N ASP A 152 -17.55 28.03 43.27
CA ASP A 152 -18.79 28.13 42.50
C ASP A 152 -18.76 27.34 41.17
N HIS A 153 -19.19 26.07 41.22
CA HIS A 153 -19.75 25.42 40.03
C HIS A 153 -21.03 26.15 39.63
N ASP A 154 -20.89 27.27 38.95
CA ASP A 154 -22.00 27.91 38.30
C ASP A 154 -22.58 26.95 37.24
N GLU A 155 -23.88 27.09 37.00
CA GLU A 155 -24.57 26.40 35.92
C GLU A 155 -23.92 26.69 34.54
N GLU A 156 -23.05 27.69 34.43
CA GLU A 156 -22.28 28.00 33.23
C GLU A 156 -21.14 27.00 32.97
N GLN A 157 -20.43 26.50 33.99
CA GLN A 157 -19.39 25.47 33.81
C GLN A 157 -19.99 24.15 33.33
N LYS A 158 -21.13 23.74 33.90
CA LYS A 158 -21.87 22.56 33.40
C LYS A 158 -22.29 22.75 31.95
N LYS A 159 -22.87 23.91 31.61
CA LYS A 159 -23.24 24.23 30.22
C LYS A 159 -22.02 24.28 29.31
N SER A 160 -20.87 24.74 29.79
CA SER A 160 -19.63 24.82 29.04
C SER A 160 -19.05 23.43 28.74
N VAL A 161 -19.05 22.52 29.71
CA VAL A 161 -18.63 21.12 29.50
C VAL A 161 -19.57 20.40 28.53
N VAL A 162 -20.89 20.56 28.69
CA VAL A 162 -21.88 19.98 27.78
C VAL A 162 -21.75 20.58 26.37
N ALA A 163 -21.57 21.90 26.25
CA ALA A 163 -21.35 22.56 24.97
C ALA A 163 -20.03 22.13 24.31
N ALA A 164 -18.96 21.94 25.09
CA ALA A 164 -17.68 21.44 24.59
C ALA A 164 -17.78 19.99 24.11
N LEU A 165 -18.53 19.13 24.83
CA LEU A 165 -18.81 17.76 24.39
C LEU A 165 -19.66 17.75 23.11
N CYS A 166 -20.74 18.53 23.04
CA CYS A 166 -21.57 18.66 21.84
C CYS A 166 -20.78 19.24 20.66
N ALA A 167 -19.91 20.22 20.91
CA ALA A 167 -19.01 20.79 19.90
C ALA A 167 -17.98 19.77 19.44
N ALA A 168 -17.39 18.96 20.33
CA ALA A 168 -16.46 17.89 19.94
C ALA A 168 -17.14 16.82 19.08
N PHE A 169 -18.38 16.44 19.41
CA PHE A 169 -19.18 15.51 18.60
C PHE A 169 -19.60 16.11 17.25
N SER A 170 -19.78 17.43 17.17
CA SER A 170 -20.23 18.13 15.95
C SER A 170 -19.08 18.66 15.08
N ALA A 171 -17.90 18.88 15.66
CA ALA A 171 -16.67 19.32 15.00
C ALA A 171 -15.82 18.15 14.51
N SER A 172 -16.21 16.90 14.82
CA SER A 172 -15.74 15.75 14.04
C SER A 172 -16.22 16.00 12.61
N PRO A 173 -15.31 16.30 11.65
CA PRO A 173 -15.71 16.68 10.31
C PRO A 173 -16.62 15.60 9.77
N SER A 174 -17.81 16.01 9.31
CA SER A 174 -18.73 15.10 8.65
C SER A 174 -17.94 14.29 7.62
N PRO A 175 -17.99 12.95 7.63
CA PRO A 175 -17.20 12.10 6.74
C PRO A 175 -17.37 12.45 5.25
N VAL A 176 -18.44 13.17 4.92
CA VAL A 176 -18.80 13.59 3.56
C VAL A 176 -17.80 14.61 3.00
N ASP A 177 -17.36 15.61 3.77
CA ASP A 177 -16.40 16.61 3.27
C ASP A 177 -14.99 16.01 3.11
N SER A 178 -14.63 15.03 3.95
CA SER A 178 -13.39 14.26 3.77
C SER A 178 -13.45 13.31 2.58
N ARG A 179 -14.64 12.79 2.24
CA ARG A 179 -14.80 11.83 1.15
C ARG A 179 -14.58 12.49 -0.21
N ASP A 180 -15.22 13.64 -0.46
CA ASP A 180 -15.07 14.36 -1.72
C ASP A 180 -13.63 14.86 -1.92
N ALA A 181 -12.97 15.27 -0.84
CA ALA A 181 -11.55 15.64 -0.86
C ALA A 181 -10.65 14.42 -1.19
N LEU A 182 -10.93 13.26 -0.59
CA LEU A 182 -10.20 12.01 -0.88
C LEU A 182 -10.46 11.49 -2.29
N GLU A 183 -11.69 11.60 -2.80
CA GLU A 183 -12.03 11.23 -4.18
C GLU A 183 -11.32 12.14 -5.20
N THR A 184 -11.23 13.44 -4.90
CA THR A 184 -10.49 14.42 -5.71
C THR A 184 -8.99 14.10 -5.73
N GLU A 185 -8.39 13.83 -4.56
CA GLU A 185 -6.98 13.50 -4.46
C GLU A 185 -6.67 12.15 -5.13
N ARG A 186 -7.54 11.16 -4.98
CA ARG A 186 -7.45 9.89 -5.70
C ARG A 186 -7.47 10.11 -7.22
N ALA A 187 -8.38 10.95 -7.73
CA ALA A 187 -8.44 11.27 -9.15
C ALA A 187 -7.20 12.03 -9.65
N ARG A 188 -6.58 12.87 -8.81
CA ARG A 188 -5.30 13.52 -9.11
C ARG A 188 -4.17 12.49 -9.25
N LEU A 189 -3.99 11.64 -8.25
CA LEU A 189 -2.95 10.60 -8.23
C LEU A 189 -3.12 9.59 -9.37
N TRP A 190 -4.35 9.24 -9.74
CA TRP A 190 -4.61 8.36 -10.88
C TRP A 190 -4.16 8.97 -12.22
N ARG A 191 -4.34 10.29 -12.41
CA ARG A 191 -3.83 10.98 -13.61
C ARG A 191 -2.32 11.02 -13.64
N GLU A 192 -1.71 11.39 -12.52
CA GLU A 192 -0.24 11.43 -12.37
C GLU A 192 0.40 10.06 -12.60
N ASN A 193 -0.19 8.98 -12.05
CA ASN A 193 0.30 7.62 -12.27
C ASN A 193 0.18 7.20 -13.75
N ARG A 194 -0.89 7.60 -14.43
CA ARG A 194 -1.07 7.34 -15.87
C ARG A 194 -0.03 8.07 -16.72
N GLU A 195 0.30 9.31 -16.39
CA GLU A 195 1.34 10.09 -17.07
C GLU A 195 2.73 9.50 -16.85
N LEU A 196 3.04 9.08 -15.62
CA LEU A 196 4.30 8.41 -15.30
C LEU A 196 4.45 7.08 -16.05
N ARG A 197 3.39 6.27 -16.14
CA ARG A 197 3.41 5.03 -16.93
C ARG A 197 3.65 5.31 -18.42
N ALA A 198 3.00 6.33 -18.97
CA ALA A 198 3.21 6.73 -20.36
C ALA A 198 4.66 7.20 -20.61
N SER A 199 5.26 7.93 -19.66
CA SER A 199 6.67 8.33 -19.72
C SER A 199 7.60 7.12 -19.68
N LEU A 200 7.34 6.17 -18.78
CA LEU A 200 8.12 4.94 -18.65
C LEU A 200 8.06 4.08 -19.93
N ASP A 201 6.89 4.00 -20.57
CA ASP A 201 6.73 3.28 -21.84
C ASP A 201 7.56 3.91 -22.97
N VAL A 202 7.65 5.25 -23.01
CA VAL A 202 8.51 5.97 -23.97
C VAL A 202 9.98 5.69 -23.69
N GLU A 203 10.42 5.77 -22.43
CA GLU A 203 11.80 5.45 -22.04
C GLU A 203 12.17 4.01 -22.40
N LYS A 204 11.27 3.06 -22.14
CA LYS A 204 11.45 1.65 -22.51
C LYS A 204 11.55 1.49 -24.03
N ALA A 205 10.71 2.16 -24.80
CA ALA A 205 10.78 2.13 -26.27
C ALA A 205 12.11 2.69 -26.81
N VAL A 206 12.64 3.74 -26.18
CA VAL A 206 13.96 4.31 -26.50
C VAL A 206 15.07 3.31 -26.18
N ALA A 207 15.02 2.67 -25.01
CA ALA A 207 15.98 1.64 -24.61
C ALA A 207 15.96 0.43 -25.57
N ASP A 208 14.77 -0.05 -25.95
CA ASP A 208 14.59 -1.15 -26.90
C ASP A 208 15.08 -0.78 -28.31
N CYS A 209 14.95 0.49 -28.71
CA CYS A 209 15.53 0.99 -29.96
C CYS A 209 17.06 0.99 -29.92
N ALA A 210 17.65 1.50 -28.84
CA ALA A 210 19.10 1.52 -28.65
C ALA A 210 19.70 0.11 -28.56
N LEU A 211 19.00 -0.83 -27.93
CA LEU A 211 19.40 -2.24 -27.87
C LEU A 211 19.42 -2.87 -29.26
N ARG A 212 18.36 -2.69 -30.06
CA ARG A 212 18.29 -3.20 -31.44
C ARG A 212 19.39 -2.61 -32.33
N GLU A 213 19.69 -1.33 -32.18
CA GLU A 213 20.79 -0.68 -32.90
C GLU A 213 22.15 -1.31 -32.51
N LYS A 214 22.38 -1.52 -31.21
CA LYS A 214 23.58 -2.19 -30.70
C LYS A 214 23.71 -3.62 -31.26
N GLU A 215 22.64 -4.41 -31.24
CA GLU A 215 22.63 -5.77 -31.79
C GLU A 215 22.92 -5.78 -33.30
N ALA A 216 22.36 -4.84 -34.06
CA ALA A 216 22.63 -4.69 -35.48
C ALA A 216 24.12 -4.36 -35.75
N LEU A 217 24.71 -3.47 -34.94
CA LEU A 217 26.14 -3.14 -35.03
C LEU A 217 27.03 -4.34 -34.71
N VAL A 218 26.74 -5.08 -33.64
CA VAL A 218 27.49 -6.30 -33.28
C VAL A 218 27.47 -7.30 -34.43
N LYS A 219 26.29 -7.57 -35.01
CA LYS A 219 26.14 -8.48 -36.14
C LYS A 219 26.91 -8.00 -37.39
N ALA A 220 26.93 -6.69 -37.65
CA ALA A 220 27.71 -6.11 -38.74
C ALA A 220 29.23 -6.30 -38.53
N LEU A 221 29.71 -6.10 -37.30
CA LEU A 221 31.11 -6.32 -36.94
C LEU A 221 31.51 -7.80 -37.08
N GLU A 222 30.67 -8.74 -36.64
CA GLU A 222 30.89 -10.17 -36.81
C GLU A 222 30.96 -10.58 -38.28
N THR A 223 30.06 -10.03 -39.10
CA THR A 223 30.02 -10.28 -40.55
C THR A 223 31.29 -9.77 -41.22
N PHE A 224 31.72 -8.55 -40.87
CA PHE A 224 32.93 -7.95 -41.43
C PHE A 224 34.20 -8.67 -40.97
N GLY A 225 34.29 -9.03 -39.67
CA GLY A 225 35.39 -9.82 -39.13
C GLY A 225 35.53 -11.18 -39.82
N SER A 226 34.41 -11.85 -40.08
CA SER A 226 34.38 -13.12 -40.84
C SER A 226 34.89 -12.94 -42.27
N HIS A 227 34.53 -11.84 -42.94
CA HIS A 227 35.03 -11.54 -44.28
C HIS A 227 36.55 -11.27 -44.27
N LEU A 228 37.02 -10.41 -43.36
CA LEU A 228 38.44 -10.12 -43.18
C LEU A 228 39.27 -11.37 -42.88
N ALA A 229 38.76 -12.31 -42.09
CA ALA A 229 39.46 -13.56 -41.81
C ALA A 229 39.65 -14.44 -43.05
N LEU A 230 38.73 -14.35 -44.02
CA LEU A 230 38.79 -15.13 -45.27
C LEU A 230 39.65 -14.47 -46.35
N THR A 231 39.66 -13.14 -46.41
CA THR A 231 40.22 -12.39 -47.57
C THR A 231 41.31 -11.39 -47.19
N GLY A 232 41.47 -11.07 -45.90
CA GLY A 232 42.37 -10.02 -45.42
C GLY A 232 43.81 -10.49 -45.26
N THR A 233 44.74 -9.55 -45.41
CA THR A 233 46.13 -9.76 -45.00
C THR A 233 46.26 -9.66 -43.47
N PRO A 234 47.29 -10.26 -42.86
CA PRO A 234 47.53 -10.12 -41.42
C PRO A 234 47.51 -8.67 -40.92
N GLN A 235 48.11 -7.72 -41.67
CA GLN A 235 48.12 -6.30 -41.31
C GLN A 235 46.73 -5.66 -41.30
N GLN A 236 45.82 -6.12 -42.18
CA GLN A 236 44.44 -5.63 -42.20
C GLN A 236 43.65 -6.15 -41.00
N ILE A 237 43.91 -7.38 -40.58
CA ILE A 237 43.30 -7.99 -39.39
C ILE A 237 43.78 -7.28 -38.12
N ASP A 238 45.08 -7.02 -37.98
CA ASP A 238 45.65 -6.32 -36.82
C ASP A 238 45.06 -4.90 -36.69
N ARG A 239 45.03 -4.15 -37.80
CA ARG A 239 44.45 -2.81 -37.84
C ARG A 239 42.96 -2.79 -37.51
N TRP A 240 42.21 -3.81 -37.94
CA TRP A 240 40.80 -3.96 -37.58
C TRP A 240 40.62 -4.16 -36.09
N ASN A 241 41.39 -5.05 -35.48
CA ASN A 241 41.33 -5.33 -34.04
C ASN A 241 41.68 -4.09 -33.21
N GLU A 242 42.71 -3.34 -33.62
CA GLU A 242 43.05 -2.05 -32.99
C GLU A 242 41.90 -1.05 -33.07
N THR A 243 41.26 -0.93 -34.25
CA THR A 243 40.17 0.03 -34.48
C THR A 243 38.93 -0.33 -33.67
N VAL A 244 38.54 -1.61 -33.63
CA VAL A 244 37.40 -2.09 -32.84
C VAL A 244 37.69 -1.94 -31.35
N GLY A 245 38.91 -2.29 -30.90
CA GLY A 245 39.32 -2.11 -29.50
C GLY A 245 39.28 -0.65 -29.05
N ALA A 246 39.77 0.27 -29.87
CA ALA A 246 39.72 1.71 -29.58
C ALA A 246 38.26 2.24 -29.54
N ALA A 247 37.40 1.77 -30.45
CA ALA A 247 35.99 2.17 -30.46
C ALA A 247 35.22 1.65 -29.23
N LEU A 248 35.48 0.41 -28.79
CA LEU A 248 34.89 -0.15 -27.57
C LEU A 248 35.36 0.61 -26.31
N ALA A 249 36.66 0.90 -26.21
CA ALA A 249 37.22 1.68 -25.10
C ALA A 249 36.66 3.12 -25.05
N ALA A 250 36.45 3.76 -26.21
CA ALA A 250 35.84 5.09 -26.27
C ALA A 250 34.36 5.09 -25.85
N LYS A 251 33.63 4.00 -26.12
CA LYS A 251 32.23 3.81 -25.70
C LYS A 251 32.11 3.60 -24.19
N GLU A 252 33.04 2.91 -23.54
CA GLU A 252 33.03 2.71 -22.08
C GLU A 252 33.29 4.00 -21.28
N GLN A 253 33.87 5.02 -21.92
CA GLN A 253 34.13 6.32 -21.29
C GLN A 253 32.98 7.33 -21.42
N GLN A 254 31.91 6.99 -22.15
CA GLN A 254 30.73 7.84 -22.25
C GLN A 254 29.82 7.59 -21.03
N PRO A 255 29.48 8.64 -20.24
CA PRO A 255 28.65 8.53 -19.05
C PRO A 255 27.19 8.17 -19.35
#